data_AF-A0A2E0Y3H9-F1
#
_entry.id   AF-A0A2E0Y3H9-F1
#
_cell.length_a   1.000
_cell.length_b   1.000
_cell.length_c   1.000
_cell.angle_alpha   90.00
_cell.angle_beta   90.00
_cell.angle_gamma   90.00
#
_symmetry.space_group_name_H-M   'P 1'
#
loop_
_entity.id
_entity.type
_entity.pdbx_description
1 polymer ?
#
loop_
_entity_poly.entity_id
_entity_poly.type
_entity_poly.pdbx_seq_one_letter_code
_entity_poly.pdbx_strand_id
1 'polypeptide(L)'
;MQSSAAFRFSAIVAPAALLASLLLAPAAPAFGHGEVDEDMLAEFQLHLDDYREDVEHLIEELDPILEAHAAGRDTDAAVAELIEHWEEVAIHAAIETRATVTYPTVWQAVIGLQQAVSGSADDEAVRAAAERVKAALWQGYGAVRLAASQVGQASTAPRADEAPASGPETIQRILADLDAAVAAYGDGELARAEELIHATYMNRFEGLEGDLIARDPDLVSSLEKDFNATLPLLMQEGASMARVNETLAAMRRQLETASGILEDVEQSRSEVF
;
A
#
# COMPACT_ATOMS: atom_id res chain seq x y z
N MET A 1 -38.17 -67.71 -31.10
CA MET A 1 -39.24 -67.68 -32.11
C MET A 1 -40.39 -66.85 -31.56
N GLN A 2 -40.73 -65.74 -32.26
CA GLN A 2 -41.97 -64.95 -32.17
C GLN A 2 -42.25 -64.23 -30.82
N SER A 3 -42.77 -63.01 -30.71
CA SER A 3 -43.37 -62.09 -31.70
C SER A 3 -43.36 -60.67 -31.13
N SER A 4 -43.34 -59.69 -32.05
CA SER A 4 -43.49 -58.26 -31.85
C SER A 4 -44.87 -57.84 -31.32
N ALA A 5 -44.93 -56.70 -30.64
CA ALA A 5 -46.05 -55.77 -30.74
C ALA A 5 -45.51 -54.33 -30.71
N ALA A 6 -45.75 -53.63 -31.82
CA ALA A 6 -45.44 -52.22 -32.04
C ALA A 6 -46.61 -51.35 -31.58
N PHE A 7 -46.33 -50.15 -31.08
CA PHE A 7 -47.23 -49.01 -31.22
C PHE A 7 -46.44 -47.76 -31.62
N ARG A 8 -47.04 -47.01 -32.55
CA ARG A 8 -46.45 -45.95 -33.36
C ARG A 8 -46.66 -44.55 -32.74
N PHE A 9 -45.69 -43.69 -33.02
CA PHE A 9 -45.74 -42.25 -33.32
C PHE A 9 -46.72 -41.33 -32.57
N SER A 10 -46.14 -40.32 -31.91
CA SER A 10 -46.50 -38.93 -32.22
C SER A 10 -45.32 -38.01 -31.95
N ALA A 11 -44.88 -37.30 -32.99
CA ALA A 11 -43.91 -36.22 -32.90
C ALA A 11 -44.59 -35.00 -32.27
N ILE A 12 -43.96 -34.39 -31.28
CA ILE A 12 -44.25 -33.00 -30.92
C ILE A 12 -42.94 -32.23 -30.96
N VAL A 13 -42.96 -31.27 -31.87
CA VAL A 13 -41.95 -30.29 -32.21
C VAL A 13 -41.70 -29.38 -31.00
N ALA A 14 -40.42 -29.15 -30.71
CA ALA A 14 -39.96 -28.16 -29.75
C ALA A 14 -40.38 -26.74 -30.15
N PRO A 15 -40.57 -25.85 -29.18
CA PRO A 15 -40.04 -24.51 -29.27
C PRO A 15 -38.91 -24.37 -28.26
N ALA A 16 -37.68 -24.22 -28.78
CA ALA A 16 -36.55 -23.74 -28.01
C ALA A 16 -36.84 -22.28 -27.59
N ALA A 17 -37.20 -22.08 -26.32
CA ALA A 17 -37.22 -20.77 -25.72
C ALA A 17 -35.79 -20.38 -25.34
N LEU A 18 -35.14 -19.59 -26.20
CA LEU A 18 -33.96 -18.82 -25.82
C LEU A 18 -34.41 -17.74 -24.82
N LEU A 19 -34.25 -18.03 -23.54
CA LEU A 19 -34.22 -17.02 -22.48
C LEU A 19 -32.84 -16.35 -22.55
N ALA A 20 -32.74 -15.28 -23.34
CA ALA A 20 -31.67 -14.31 -23.21
C ALA A 20 -31.93 -13.48 -21.96
N SER A 21 -31.48 -13.97 -20.80
CA SER A 21 -31.36 -13.17 -19.60
C SER A 21 -30.27 -12.13 -19.82
N LEU A 22 -30.65 -10.90 -20.22
CA LEU A 22 -29.79 -9.74 -20.02
C LEU A 22 -29.64 -9.55 -18.51
N LEU A 23 -28.56 -10.09 -17.96
CA LEU A 23 -28.02 -9.62 -16.69
C LEU A 23 -27.50 -8.21 -16.96
N LEU A 24 -28.29 -7.18 -16.63
CA LEU A 24 -27.72 -5.89 -16.28
C LEU A 24 -26.92 -6.12 -15.00
N ALA A 25 -25.62 -6.39 -15.12
CA ALA A 25 -24.72 -6.15 -14.01
C ALA A 25 -24.80 -4.65 -13.68
N PRO A 26 -24.92 -4.24 -12.40
CA PRO A 26 -24.60 -2.87 -12.07
C PRO A 26 -23.16 -2.64 -12.52
N ALA A 27 -22.93 -1.58 -13.28
CA ALA A 27 -21.58 -1.11 -13.49
C ALA A 27 -21.01 -0.81 -12.09
N ALA A 28 -19.99 -1.56 -11.67
CA ALA A 28 -19.14 -1.09 -10.60
C ALA A 28 -18.66 0.32 -11.00
N PRO A 29 -18.62 1.30 -10.09
CA PRO A 29 -17.89 2.53 -10.38
C PRO A 29 -16.49 2.10 -10.81
N ALA A 30 -16.12 2.44 -12.04
CA ALA A 30 -14.74 2.37 -12.45
C ALA A 30 -14.04 3.48 -11.67
N PHE A 31 -13.47 3.12 -10.52
CA PHE A 31 -12.38 3.90 -9.95
C PHE A 31 -11.29 3.87 -11.02
N GLY A 32 -11.11 4.99 -11.71
CA GLY A 32 -9.99 5.13 -12.62
C GLY A 32 -8.74 4.95 -11.79
N HIS A 33 -7.86 4.05 -12.22
CA HIS A 33 -6.53 3.87 -11.63
C HIS A 33 -5.97 5.25 -11.26
N GLY A 34 -5.77 5.47 -9.96
CA GLY A 34 -5.45 6.77 -9.39
C GLY A 34 -4.02 7.17 -9.75
N GLU A 35 -3.82 7.66 -10.97
CA GLU A 35 -2.83 8.71 -11.16
C GLU A 35 -3.39 9.89 -10.37
N VAL A 36 -2.94 10.04 -9.11
CA VAL A 36 -3.28 11.20 -8.30
C VAL A 36 -2.83 12.41 -9.10
N ASP A 37 -3.80 13.16 -9.63
CA ASP A 37 -3.53 14.32 -10.47
C ASP A 37 -2.62 15.28 -9.68
N GLU A 38 -1.47 15.66 -10.25
CA GLU A 38 -0.54 16.61 -9.63
C GLU A 38 -1.28 17.90 -9.22
N ASP A 39 -2.32 18.28 -9.97
CA ASP A 39 -3.19 19.41 -9.68
C ASP A 39 -4.02 19.18 -8.40
N MET A 40 -4.51 17.95 -8.16
CA MET A 40 -5.24 17.59 -6.93
C MET A 40 -4.34 17.70 -5.69
N LEU A 41 -3.07 17.28 -5.79
CA LEU A 41 -2.12 17.45 -4.69
C LEU A 41 -1.75 18.92 -4.48
N ALA A 42 -1.59 19.70 -5.56
CA ALA A 42 -1.33 21.14 -5.48
C ALA A 42 -2.48 21.89 -4.78
N GLU A 43 -3.72 21.47 -5.02
CA GLU A 43 -4.93 22.05 -4.44
C GLU A 43 -5.57 21.19 -3.33
N PHE A 44 -4.79 20.33 -2.66
CA PHE A 44 -5.29 19.30 -1.71
C PHE A 44 -6.29 19.82 -0.67
N GLN A 45 -6.15 21.07 -0.22
CA GLN A 45 -7.08 21.68 0.74
C GLN A 45 -8.53 21.78 0.22
N LEU A 46 -8.75 21.71 -1.09
CA LEU A 46 -10.06 21.73 -1.73
C LEU A 46 -10.72 20.34 -1.78
N HIS A 47 -9.96 19.27 -1.52
CA HIS A 47 -10.37 17.88 -1.66
C HIS A 47 -10.62 17.17 -0.31
N LEU A 48 -10.81 17.93 0.77
CA LEU A 48 -10.99 17.37 2.12
C LEU A 48 -12.24 16.48 2.28
N ASP A 49 -13.26 16.68 1.45
CA ASP A 49 -14.45 15.82 1.46
C ASP A 49 -14.16 14.50 0.73
N ASP A 50 -13.50 14.54 -0.44
CA ASP A 50 -13.06 13.35 -1.18
C ASP A 50 -12.16 12.45 -0.30
N TYR A 51 -11.18 13.05 0.38
CA TYR A 51 -10.31 12.34 1.33
C TYR A 51 -11.05 11.73 2.52
N ARG A 52 -12.18 12.32 2.92
CA ARG A 52 -13.02 11.75 3.99
C ARG A 52 -13.74 10.52 3.48
N GLU A 53 -14.26 10.57 2.25
CA GLU A 53 -14.93 9.45 1.60
C GLU A 53 -13.97 8.27 1.41
N ASP A 54 -12.72 8.54 1.01
CA ASP A 54 -11.67 7.52 0.94
C ASP A 54 -11.45 6.81 2.29
N VAL A 55 -11.36 7.57 3.39
CA VAL A 55 -11.21 7.00 4.74
C VAL A 55 -12.43 6.17 5.14
N GLU A 56 -13.64 6.65 4.85
CA GLU A 56 -14.86 5.92 5.17
C GLU A 56 -14.92 4.60 4.38
N HIS A 57 -14.56 4.61 3.10
CA HIS A 57 -14.50 3.42 2.26
C HIS A 57 -13.50 2.38 2.79
N LEU A 58 -12.25 2.77 3.06
CA LEU A 58 -11.23 1.85 3.61
C LEU A 58 -11.66 1.26 4.97
N ILE A 59 -12.41 2.01 5.77
CA ILE A 59 -12.95 1.52 7.05
C ILE A 59 -14.05 0.49 6.84
N GLU A 60 -14.91 0.66 5.84
CA GLU A 60 -15.98 -0.29 5.49
C GLU A 60 -15.42 -1.65 5.05
N GLU A 61 -14.25 -1.68 4.41
CA GLU A 61 -13.56 -2.91 4.00
C GLU A 61 -13.07 -3.77 5.16
N LEU A 62 -13.00 -3.23 6.38
CA LEU A 62 -12.62 -4.01 7.57
C LEU A 62 -13.69 -5.01 7.98
N ASP A 63 -14.98 -4.69 7.77
CA ASP A 63 -16.09 -5.55 8.18
C ASP A 63 -16.05 -6.94 7.51
N PRO A 64 -15.91 -7.07 6.17
CA PRO A 64 -15.81 -8.39 5.55
C PRO A 64 -14.58 -9.19 6.00
N ILE A 65 -13.45 -8.53 6.31
CA ILE A 65 -12.26 -9.19 6.87
C ILE A 65 -12.57 -9.78 8.26
N LEU A 66 -13.19 -8.99 9.14
CA LEU A 66 -13.58 -9.42 10.49
C LEU A 66 -14.61 -10.56 10.45
N GLU A 67 -15.59 -10.49 9.55
CA GLU A 67 -16.58 -11.55 9.35
C GLU A 67 -15.96 -12.84 8.79
N ALA A 68 -15.01 -12.74 7.86
CA ALA A 68 -14.29 -13.88 7.33
C ALA A 68 -13.46 -14.56 8.43
N HIS A 69 -12.70 -13.78 9.20
CA HIS A 69 -11.89 -14.29 10.30
C HIS A 69 -12.74 -15.01 11.36
N ALA A 70 -13.81 -14.38 11.85
CA ALA A 70 -14.70 -14.96 12.86
C ALA A 70 -15.37 -16.26 12.39
N ALA A 71 -15.56 -16.42 11.07
CA ALA A 71 -16.07 -17.64 10.46
C ALA A 71 -14.98 -18.70 10.18
N GLY A 72 -13.72 -18.44 10.52
CA GLY A 72 -12.57 -19.29 10.19
C GLY A 72 -12.31 -19.43 8.70
N ARG A 73 -12.70 -18.42 7.91
CA ARG A 73 -12.45 -18.37 6.46
C ARG A 73 -11.11 -17.68 6.18
N ASP A 74 -10.57 -17.96 5.01
CA ASP A 74 -9.38 -17.29 4.49
C ASP A 74 -9.63 -15.77 4.36
N THR A 75 -8.67 -14.98 4.84
CA THR A 75 -8.69 -13.51 4.86
C THR A 75 -7.62 -12.90 3.98
N ASP A 76 -6.70 -13.70 3.43
CA ASP A 76 -5.49 -13.19 2.77
C ASP A 76 -5.84 -12.33 1.55
N ALA A 77 -6.82 -12.75 0.75
CA ALA A 77 -7.28 -12.00 -0.42
C ALA A 77 -7.94 -10.65 -0.03
N ALA A 78 -8.77 -10.63 1.01
CA ALA A 78 -9.45 -9.42 1.44
C ALA A 78 -8.49 -8.40 2.07
N VAL A 79 -7.46 -8.87 2.78
CA VAL A 79 -6.41 -7.98 3.29
C VAL A 79 -5.51 -7.48 2.17
N ALA A 80 -5.24 -8.29 1.14
CA ALA A 80 -4.50 -7.84 -0.04
C ALA A 80 -5.28 -6.74 -0.79
N GLU A 81 -6.59 -6.92 -0.96
CA GLU A 81 -7.48 -5.93 -1.58
C GLU A 81 -7.50 -4.62 -0.77
N LEU A 82 -7.57 -4.68 0.56
CA LEU A 82 -7.47 -3.47 1.41
C LEU A 82 -6.14 -2.72 1.22
N ILE A 83 -5.02 -3.45 1.06
CA ILE A 83 -3.71 -2.85 0.82
C ILE A 83 -3.68 -2.17 -0.55
N GLU A 84 -4.17 -2.85 -1.59
CA GLU A 84 -4.26 -2.31 -2.95
C GLU A 84 -5.12 -1.03 -2.97
N HIS A 85 -6.32 -1.06 -2.38
CA HIS A 85 -7.16 0.12 -2.30
C HIS A 85 -6.56 1.25 -1.45
N TRP A 86 -5.83 0.92 -0.37
CA TRP A 86 -5.07 1.94 0.38
C TRP A 86 -4.04 2.64 -0.50
N GLU A 87 -3.38 1.94 -1.42
CA GLU A 87 -2.41 2.52 -2.35
C GLU A 87 -3.08 3.35 -3.47
N GLU A 88 -4.33 3.02 -3.83
CA GLU A 88 -5.04 3.68 -4.94
C GLU A 88 -5.78 4.97 -4.55
N VAL A 89 -6.23 5.11 -3.30
CA VAL A 89 -7.07 6.25 -2.90
C VAL A 89 -6.28 7.55 -2.72
N ALA A 90 -6.90 8.69 -3.01
CA ALA A 90 -6.19 9.98 -3.02
C ALA A 90 -5.73 10.45 -1.64
N ILE A 91 -6.41 10.03 -0.56
CA ILE A 91 -5.95 10.29 0.81
C ILE A 91 -4.56 9.69 1.09
N HIS A 92 -4.15 8.63 0.40
CA HIS A 92 -2.82 8.04 0.51
C HIS A 92 -1.73 9.07 0.20
N ALA A 93 -1.73 9.59 -1.02
CA ALA A 93 -0.77 10.57 -1.49
C ALA A 93 -0.87 11.90 -0.70
N ALA A 94 -2.07 12.27 -0.25
CA ALA A 94 -2.24 13.43 0.60
C ALA A 94 -1.58 13.25 1.98
N ILE A 95 -1.70 12.07 2.60
CA ILE A 95 -1.03 11.77 3.87
C ILE A 95 0.48 11.73 3.67
N GLU A 96 0.95 11.04 2.64
CA GLU A 96 2.35 10.90 2.30
C GLU A 96 3.03 12.27 2.16
N THR A 97 2.42 13.19 1.40
CA THR A 97 3.05 14.48 1.06
C THR A 97 2.73 15.63 2.01
N ARG A 98 1.57 15.59 2.70
CA ARG A 98 1.10 16.71 3.57
C ARG A 98 1.12 16.38 5.04
N ALA A 99 1.11 15.10 5.39
CA ALA A 99 1.07 14.60 6.76
C ALA A 99 2.11 13.50 6.98
N THR A 100 3.31 13.71 6.45
CA THR A 100 4.46 12.78 6.41
C THR A 100 4.69 12.02 7.72
N VAL A 101 4.54 12.69 8.86
CA VAL A 101 4.71 12.11 10.22
C VAL A 101 3.72 10.98 10.51
N THR A 102 2.53 11.01 9.90
CA THR A 102 1.47 10.01 10.11
C THR A 102 1.47 8.89 9.06
N TYR A 103 2.18 9.06 7.94
CA TYR A 103 2.21 8.08 6.85
C TYR A 103 2.68 6.68 7.32
N PRO A 104 3.80 6.53 8.07
CA PRO A 104 4.20 5.22 8.58
C PRO A 104 3.16 4.60 9.52
N THR A 105 2.38 5.41 10.25
CA THR A 105 1.40 4.91 11.21
C THR A 105 0.25 4.17 10.51
N VAL A 106 -0.18 4.64 9.34
CA VAL A 106 -1.24 3.98 8.56
C VAL A 106 -0.74 2.63 8.04
N TRP A 107 0.43 2.63 7.38
CA TRP A 107 1.08 1.40 6.93
C TRP A 107 1.26 0.38 8.06
N GLN A 108 1.78 0.81 9.21
CA GLN A 108 1.95 -0.06 10.38
C GLN A 108 0.64 -0.66 10.88
N ALA A 109 -0.45 0.12 10.87
CA ALA A 109 -1.76 -0.40 11.26
C ALA A 109 -2.29 -1.44 10.29
N VAL A 110 -2.20 -1.20 8.98
CA VAL A 110 -2.65 -2.12 7.92
C VAL A 110 -1.84 -3.42 7.95
N ILE A 111 -0.51 -3.33 8.05
CA ILE A 111 0.34 -4.52 8.14
C ILE A 111 0.17 -5.23 9.48
N GLY A 112 -0.08 -4.50 10.57
CA GLY A 112 -0.44 -5.09 11.86
C GLY A 112 -1.73 -5.91 11.79
N LEU A 113 -2.74 -5.46 11.02
CA LEU A 113 -3.95 -6.24 10.74
C LEU A 113 -3.61 -7.50 9.93
N GLN A 114 -2.81 -7.38 8.87
CA GLN A 114 -2.36 -8.53 8.08
C GLN A 114 -1.68 -9.58 8.97
N GLN A 115 -0.75 -9.17 9.82
CA GLN A 115 -0.06 -10.07 10.75
C GLN A 115 -1.03 -10.72 11.75
N ALA A 116 -2.01 -9.98 12.27
CA ALA A 116 -2.99 -10.52 13.21
C ALA A 116 -3.84 -11.62 12.57
N VAL A 117 -4.33 -11.41 11.34
CA VAL A 117 -5.18 -12.42 10.67
C VAL A 117 -4.37 -13.63 10.20
N SER A 118 -3.15 -13.44 9.68
CA SER A 118 -2.29 -14.55 9.23
C SER A 118 -1.65 -15.33 10.39
N GLY A 119 -1.48 -14.70 11.56
CA GLY A 119 -0.81 -15.25 12.74
C GLY A 119 -1.66 -16.18 13.60
N SER A 120 -2.89 -16.53 13.19
CA SER A 120 -3.87 -17.26 14.03
C SER A 120 -4.18 -16.54 15.36
N ALA A 121 -4.15 -15.19 15.36
CA ALA A 121 -4.56 -14.43 16.53
C ALA A 121 -6.03 -14.69 16.85
N ASP A 122 -6.43 -14.43 18.09
CA ASP A 122 -7.84 -14.57 18.46
C ASP A 122 -8.69 -13.41 17.92
N ASP A 123 -9.99 -13.66 17.95
CA ASP A 123 -11.06 -12.77 17.52
C ASP A 123 -11.00 -11.38 18.18
N GLU A 124 -10.47 -11.28 19.41
CA GLU A 124 -10.33 -10.01 20.12
C GLU A 124 -9.13 -9.22 19.59
N ALA A 125 -7.98 -9.89 19.41
CA ALA A 125 -6.77 -9.30 18.86
C ALA A 125 -6.97 -8.79 17.42
N VAL A 126 -7.68 -9.54 16.58
CA VAL A 126 -7.97 -9.11 15.19
C VAL A 126 -8.89 -7.88 15.17
N ARG A 127 -9.93 -7.84 16.02
CA ARG A 127 -10.78 -6.64 16.15
C ARG A 127 -9.98 -5.43 16.66
N ALA A 128 -9.08 -5.64 17.62
CA ALA A 128 -8.21 -4.58 18.11
C ALA A 128 -7.27 -4.06 17.01
N ALA A 129 -6.76 -4.93 16.13
CA ALA A 129 -5.95 -4.51 14.99
C ALA A 129 -6.78 -3.70 13.97
N ALA A 130 -8.00 -4.13 13.65
CA ALA A 130 -8.90 -3.37 12.78
C ALA A 130 -9.23 -1.98 13.35
N GLU A 131 -9.48 -1.86 14.67
CA GLU A 131 -9.68 -0.55 15.30
C GLU A 131 -8.44 0.35 15.24
N ARG A 132 -7.22 -0.22 15.23
CA ARG A 132 -6.00 0.56 14.99
C ARG A 132 -5.94 1.07 13.56
N VAL A 133 -6.36 0.29 12.56
CA VAL A 133 -6.46 0.76 11.16
C VAL A 133 -7.42 1.95 11.09
N LYS A 134 -8.62 1.84 11.65
CA LYS A 134 -9.60 2.95 11.70
C LYS A 134 -9.00 4.20 12.35
N ALA A 135 -8.35 4.03 13.50
CA ALA A 135 -7.74 5.14 14.21
C ALA A 135 -6.61 5.80 13.41
N ALA A 136 -5.75 5.01 12.76
CA ALA A 136 -4.65 5.50 11.96
C ALA A 136 -5.14 6.29 10.73
N LEU A 137 -6.15 5.77 10.02
CA LEU A 137 -6.76 6.47 8.87
C LEU A 137 -7.36 7.81 9.29
N TRP A 138 -8.13 7.85 10.39
CA TRP A 138 -8.68 9.11 10.91
C TRP A 138 -7.59 10.08 11.40
N GLN A 139 -6.50 9.56 11.98
CA GLN A 139 -5.37 10.38 12.40
C GLN A 139 -4.67 11.00 11.19
N GLY A 140 -4.42 10.22 10.14
CA GLY A 140 -3.84 10.70 8.87
C GLY A 140 -4.70 11.78 8.23
N TYR A 141 -6.02 11.54 8.09
CA TYR A 141 -6.95 12.55 7.60
C TYR A 141 -6.99 13.80 8.48
N GLY A 142 -6.97 13.65 9.81
CA GLY A 142 -6.88 14.77 10.74
C GLY A 142 -5.63 15.62 10.54
N ALA A 143 -4.49 14.98 10.25
CA ALA A 143 -3.24 15.66 9.97
C ALA A 143 -3.26 16.37 8.61
N VAL A 144 -3.86 15.78 7.56
CA VAL A 144 -4.10 16.45 6.27
C VAL A 144 -4.96 17.70 6.44
N ARG A 145 -6.05 17.61 7.23
CA ARG A 145 -6.90 18.77 7.54
C ARG A 145 -6.15 19.86 8.31
N LEU A 146 -5.27 19.47 9.24
CA LEU A 146 -4.42 20.42 9.95
C LEU A 146 -3.47 21.12 8.97
N ALA A 147 -2.81 20.39 8.08
CA ALA A 147 -1.96 20.95 7.03
C ALA A 147 -2.74 21.91 6.12
N ALA A 148 -3.95 21.53 5.70
CA ALA A 148 -4.84 22.37 4.89
C ALA A 148 -5.16 23.70 5.60
N SER A 149 -5.36 23.69 6.92
CA SER A 149 -5.62 24.91 7.71
C SER A 149 -4.40 25.86 7.82
N GLN A 150 -3.21 25.36 7.49
CA GLN A 150 -1.95 26.10 7.54
C GLN A 150 -1.50 26.60 6.17
N VAL A 151 -2.22 26.26 5.10
CA VAL A 151 -1.95 26.78 3.75
C VAL A 151 -1.96 28.32 3.77
N GLY A 152 -0.88 28.93 3.31
CA GLY A 152 -0.66 30.39 3.35
C GLY A 152 0.11 30.89 4.59
N GLN A 153 0.41 30.02 5.56
CA GLN A 153 1.39 30.31 6.61
C GLN A 153 2.78 29.88 6.10
N ALA A 154 3.73 30.80 6.07
CA ALA A 154 5.07 30.53 5.53
C ALA A 154 5.80 29.49 6.40
N SER A 155 5.90 28.25 5.91
CA SER A 155 6.78 27.23 6.48
C SER A 155 8.17 27.39 5.88
N THR A 156 9.14 27.75 6.71
CA THR A 156 10.56 27.88 6.34
C THR A 156 11.28 26.58 6.68
N ALA A 157 10.94 25.49 5.96
CA ALA A 157 11.76 24.28 6.00
C ALA A 157 12.98 24.49 5.08
N PRO A 158 14.22 24.28 5.55
CA PRO A 158 15.38 24.31 4.68
C PRO A 158 15.32 23.09 3.74
N ARG A 159 15.32 23.32 2.42
CA ARG A 159 15.80 22.29 1.49
C ARG A 159 17.31 22.21 1.64
N ALA A 160 17.83 21.02 1.92
CA ALA A 160 19.26 20.79 1.81
C ALA A 160 19.63 20.83 0.33
N ASP A 161 20.42 21.85 -0.06
CA ASP A 161 21.10 21.92 -1.36
C ASP A 161 22.24 20.90 -1.38
N GLU A 162 21.94 19.61 -1.53
CA GLU A 162 22.90 18.67 -2.13
C GLU A 162 22.63 18.58 -3.62
N ALA A 163 23.70 18.55 -4.43
CA ALA A 163 23.58 18.27 -5.86
C ALA A 163 22.79 16.97 -6.07
N PRO A 164 21.93 16.86 -7.09
CA PRO A 164 21.18 15.63 -7.32
C PRO A 164 22.17 14.49 -7.53
N ALA A 165 22.24 13.59 -6.54
CA ALA A 165 22.88 12.29 -6.70
C ALA A 165 22.08 11.54 -7.78
N SER A 166 22.76 10.74 -8.61
CA SER A 166 22.05 9.87 -9.55
C SER A 166 21.13 8.91 -8.79
N GLY A 167 20.13 8.34 -9.45
CA GLY A 167 19.26 7.34 -8.86
C GLY A 167 20.06 6.19 -8.21
N PRO A 168 21.04 5.59 -8.93
CA PRO A 168 21.92 4.59 -8.36
C PRO A 168 22.77 5.07 -7.17
N GLU A 169 23.29 6.31 -7.18
CA GLU A 169 24.03 6.86 -6.04
C GLU A 169 23.12 7.05 -4.82
N THR A 170 21.87 7.47 -5.05
CA THR A 170 20.85 7.63 -4.01
C THR A 170 20.52 6.28 -3.37
N ILE A 171 20.38 5.21 -4.17
CA ILE A 171 20.21 3.84 -3.67
C ILE A 171 21.37 3.42 -2.76
N GLN A 172 22.62 3.73 -3.12
CA GLN A 172 23.76 3.40 -2.27
C GLN A 172 23.73 4.12 -0.91
N ARG A 173 23.23 5.36 -0.87
CA ARG A 173 23.02 6.10 0.38
C ARG A 173 21.89 5.47 1.21
N ILE A 174 20.79 5.07 0.58
CA ILE A 174 19.69 4.35 1.22
C ILE A 174 20.21 3.06 1.89
N LEU A 175 21.02 2.28 1.19
CA LEU A 175 21.60 1.03 1.71
C LEU A 175 22.49 1.26 2.95
N ALA A 176 23.24 2.36 2.97
CA ALA A 176 24.07 2.75 4.11
C ALA A 176 23.24 3.24 5.30
N ASP A 177 22.18 4.01 5.05
CA ASP A 177 21.28 4.50 6.10
C ASP A 177 20.50 3.33 6.74
N LEU A 178 20.10 2.33 5.96
CA LEU A 178 19.49 1.10 6.46
C LEU A 178 20.45 0.25 7.31
N ASP A 179 21.73 0.15 6.95
CA ASP A 179 22.74 -0.48 7.81
C ASP A 179 22.87 0.25 9.15
N ALA A 180 22.87 1.58 9.12
CA ALA A 180 22.93 2.40 10.33
C ALA A 180 21.68 2.19 11.21
N ALA A 181 20.50 2.06 10.61
CA ALA A 181 19.26 1.78 11.34
C ALA A 181 19.30 0.40 12.03
N VAL A 182 19.73 -0.65 11.32
CA VAL A 182 19.86 -1.99 11.90
C VAL A 182 20.94 -2.05 12.97
N ALA A 183 22.04 -1.30 12.82
CA ALA A 183 23.06 -1.17 13.86
C ALA A 183 22.50 -0.50 15.12
N ALA A 184 21.78 0.63 14.97
CA ALA A 184 21.13 1.32 16.08
C ALA A 184 20.14 0.41 16.82
N TYR A 185 19.34 -0.38 16.09
CA TYR A 185 18.47 -1.39 16.69
C TYR A 185 19.25 -2.44 17.49
N GLY A 186 20.35 -2.97 16.93
CA GLY A 186 21.23 -3.92 17.61
C GLY A 186 21.87 -3.37 18.90
N ASP A 187 22.10 -2.06 18.95
CA ASP A 187 22.59 -1.34 20.13
C ASP A 187 21.47 -0.99 21.14
N GLY A 188 20.22 -1.36 20.84
CA GLY A 188 19.05 -1.10 21.69
C GLY A 188 18.45 0.31 21.52
N GLU A 189 18.87 1.06 20.51
CA GLU A 189 18.40 2.41 20.20
C GLU A 189 17.20 2.39 19.24
N LEU A 190 16.10 1.75 19.64
CA LEU A 190 14.91 1.57 18.79
C LEU A 190 14.40 2.89 18.18
N ALA A 191 14.24 3.93 18.99
CA ALA A 191 13.76 5.23 18.51
C ALA A 191 14.68 5.84 17.44
N ARG A 192 15.99 5.61 17.54
CA ARG A 192 16.96 6.08 16.56
C ARG A 192 16.90 5.27 15.27
N ALA A 193 16.70 3.96 15.37
CA ALA A 193 16.50 3.09 14.23
C ALA A 193 15.25 3.50 13.42
N GLU A 194 14.12 3.76 14.10
CA GLU A 194 12.88 4.22 13.46
C GLU A 194 13.05 5.59 12.79
N GLU A 195 13.71 6.54 13.47
CA GLU A 195 14.02 7.85 12.88
C GLU A 195 14.88 7.71 11.61
N LEU A 196 15.90 6.84 11.63
CA LEU A 196 16.74 6.59 10.46
C LEU A 196 15.94 6.00 9.30
N ILE A 197 15.11 4.99 9.55
CA ILE A 197 14.30 4.35 8.50
C ILE A 197 13.35 5.38 7.88
N HIS A 198 12.61 6.12 8.71
CA HIS A 198 11.69 7.14 8.25
C HIS A 198 12.41 8.25 7.48
N ALA A 199 13.53 8.76 8.01
CA ALA A 199 14.31 9.78 7.32
C ALA A 199 14.90 9.28 5.98
N THR A 200 15.25 8.00 5.89
CA THR A 200 15.75 7.39 4.65
C THR A 200 14.66 7.36 3.59
N TYR A 201 13.46 6.94 3.96
CA TYR A 201 12.30 6.93 3.07
C TYR A 201 12.00 8.35 2.57
N MET A 202 11.71 9.28 3.49
CA MET A 202 11.27 10.65 3.13
C MET A 202 12.32 11.45 2.36
N ASN A 203 13.60 11.37 2.74
CA ASN A 203 14.61 12.25 2.15
C ASN A 203 15.28 11.66 0.90
N ARG A 204 15.01 10.39 0.58
CA ARG A 204 15.70 9.70 -0.51
C ARG A 204 14.75 8.88 -1.36
N PHE A 205 14.06 7.90 -0.78
CA PHE A 205 13.29 6.94 -1.57
C PHE A 205 12.11 7.61 -2.30
N GLU A 206 11.36 8.50 -1.64
CA GLU A 206 10.26 9.30 -2.24
C GLU A 206 10.70 9.96 -3.57
N GLY A 207 11.91 10.54 -3.61
CA GLY A 207 12.45 11.21 -4.79
C GLY A 207 12.79 10.28 -5.97
N LEU A 208 12.79 8.96 -5.77
CA LEU A 208 13.06 7.95 -6.81
C LEU A 208 11.77 7.32 -7.36
N GLU A 209 10.67 7.39 -6.61
CA GLU A 209 9.44 6.65 -6.88
C GLU A 209 8.85 7.00 -8.24
N GLY A 210 8.84 8.27 -8.64
CA GLY A 210 8.30 8.68 -9.95
C GLY A 210 8.97 7.99 -11.15
N ASP A 211 10.29 7.78 -11.09
CA ASP A 211 11.02 7.07 -12.16
C ASP A 211 10.85 5.54 -12.07
N LEU A 212 10.67 5.02 -10.86
CA LEU A 212 10.51 3.59 -10.61
C LEU A 212 9.09 3.10 -10.91
N ILE A 213 8.07 3.82 -10.48
CA ILE A 213 6.66 3.42 -10.58
C ILE A 213 6.20 3.29 -12.05
N ALA A 214 6.78 4.10 -12.94
CA ALA A 214 6.54 4.01 -14.37
C ALA A 214 7.09 2.72 -15.01
N ARG A 215 7.97 1.99 -14.30
CA ARG A 215 8.64 0.77 -14.78
C ARG A 215 8.23 -0.47 -14.00
N ASP A 216 8.12 -0.36 -12.69
CA ASP A 216 7.84 -1.45 -11.78
C ASP A 216 7.07 -0.93 -10.54
N PRO A 217 5.74 -0.74 -10.65
CA PRO A 217 4.93 -0.24 -9.55
C PRO A 217 4.88 -1.21 -8.36
N ASP A 218 4.90 -2.53 -8.62
CA ASP A 218 4.91 -3.57 -7.58
C ASP A 218 6.19 -3.49 -6.72
N LEU A 219 7.33 -3.17 -7.34
CA LEU A 219 8.59 -2.95 -6.64
C LEU A 219 8.53 -1.74 -5.70
N VAL A 220 7.92 -0.64 -6.16
CA VAL A 220 7.75 0.59 -5.36
C VAL A 220 6.85 0.30 -4.15
N SER A 221 5.64 -0.21 -4.39
CA SER A 221 4.71 -0.63 -3.33
C SER A 221 5.38 -1.54 -2.29
N SER A 222 6.11 -2.56 -2.74
CA SER A 222 6.77 -3.47 -1.81
C SER A 222 7.86 -2.78 -0.98
N LEU A 223 8.62 -1.86 -1.57
CA LEU A 223 9.66 -1.13 -0.85
C LEU A 223 9.05 -0.12 0.14
N GLU A 224 8.00 0.59 -0.25
CA GLU A 224 7.26 1.49 0.65
C GLU A 224 6.73 0.76 1.87
N LYS A 225 6.07 -0.38 1.66
CA LYS A 225 5.61 -1.25 2.75
C LYS A 225 6.76 -1.67 3.66
N ASP A 226 7.91 -2.02 3.09
CA ASP A 226 9.06 -2.46 3.86
C ASP A 226 9.70 -1.34 4.70
N PHE A 227 9.82 -0.13 4.14
CA PHE A 227 10.27 1.05 4.86
C PHE A 227 9.30 1.47 5.95
N ASN A 228 8.01 1.54 5.65
CA ASN A 228 7.03 2.18 6.51
C ASN A 228 6.43 1.24 7.55
N ALA A 229 6.38 -0.08 7.27
CA ALA A 229 5.78 -1.07 8.15
C ALA A 229 6.63 -2.30 8.42
N THR A 230 7.05 -3.05 7.40
CA THR A 230 7.64 -4.39 7.62
C THR A 230 8.85 -4.33 8.55
N LEU A 231 9.85 -3.50 8.23
CA LEU A 231 11.06 -3.40 9.04
C LEU A 231 10.82 -2.70 10.39
N PRO A 232 10.12 -1.56 10.48
CA PRO A 232 9.80 -0.92 11.76
C PRO A 232 9.02 -1.81 12.72
N LEU A 233 7.95 -2.48 12.28
CA LEU A 233 7.16 -3.36 13.14
C LEU A 233 8.01 -4.51 13.70
N LEU A 234 8.86 -5.10 12.86
CA LEU A 234 9.79 -6.15 13.27
C LEU A 234 10.69 -5.70 14.42
N MET A 235 11.18 -4.46 14.37
CA MET A 235 12.00 -3.87 15.43
C MET A 235 11.17 -3.53 16.68
N GLN A 236 9.96 -2.97 16.51
CA GLN A 236 9.04 -2.65 17.62
C GLN A 236 8.62 -3.90 18.40
N GLU A 237 8.45 -5.03 17.71
CA GLU A 237 8.14 -6.34 18.30
C GLU A 237 9.33 -6.99 19.02
N GLY A 238 10.52 -6.36 18.96
CA GLY A 238 11.73 -6.89 19.59
C GLY A 238 12.27 -8.14 18.92
N ALA A 239 12.06 -8.28 17.60
CA ALA A 239 12.53 -9.44 16.86
C ALA A 239 14.05 -9.62 16.93
N SER A 240 14.50 -10.88 16.79
CA SER A 240 15.93 -11.19 16.81
C SER A 240 16.71 -10.50 15.68
N MET A 241 17.98 -10.17 15.92
CA MET A 241 18.87 -9.63 14.89
C MET A 241 18.94 -10.51 13.63
N ALA A 242 18.80 -11.83 13.76
CA ALA A 242 18.77 -12.73 12.60
C ALA A 242 17.58 -12.43 11.68
N ARG A 243 16.39 -12.23 12.27
CA ARG A 243 15.15 -11.91 11.56
C ARG A 243 15.20 -10.52 10.93
N VAL A 244 15.70 -9.53 11.66
CA VAL A 244 15.88 -8.16 11.14
C VAL A 244 16.86 -8.14 9.95
N ASN A 245 17.98 -8.86 10.05
CA ASN A 245 18.94 -8.97 8.95
C ASN A 245 18.38 -9.74 7.73
N GLU A 246 17.51 -10.72 7.94
CA GLU A 246 16.81 -11.41 6.85
C GLU A 246 15.91 -10.45 6.06
N THR A 247 15.11 -9.63 6.76
CA THR A 247 14.29 -8.59 6.14
C THR A 247 15.14 -7.54 5.43
N LEU A 248 16.21 -7.04 6.07
CA LEU A 248 17.13 -6.10 5.43
C LEU A 248 17.73 -6.71 4.15
N ALA A 249 18.14 -7.98 4.16
CA ALA A 249 18.68 -8.63 2.97
C ALA A 249 17.64 -8.74 1.84
N ALA A 250 16.35 -8.85 2.14
CA ALA A 250 15.29 -8.80 1.14
C ALA A 250 15.16 -7.41 0.51
N MET A 251 15.06 -6.37 1.35
CA MET A 251 15.03 -4.97 0.90
C MET A 251 16.25 -4.63 0.04
N ARG A 252 17.44 -5.12 0.40
CA ARG A 252 18.67 -4.91 -0.39
C ARG A 252 18.54 -5.40 -1.83
N ARG A 253 17.97 -6.59 -2.04
CA ARG A 253 17.79 -7.14 -3.39
C ARG A 253 16.80 -6.32 -4.22
N GLN A 254 15.74 -5.82 -3.59
CA GLN A 254 14.76 -4.94 -4.22
C GLN A 254 15.40 -3.59 -4.59
N LEU A 255 16.17 -2.98 -3.68
CA LEU A 255 16.92 -1.75 -3.94
C LEU A 255 17.98 -1.93 -5.04
N GLU A 256 18.65 -3.09 -5.11
CA GLU A 256 19.56 -3.42 -6.21
C GLU A 256 18.83 -3.49 -7.56
N THR A 257 17.60 -4.03 -7.57
CA THR A 257 16.75 -4.05 -8.77
C THR A 257 16.33 -2.63 -9.16
N ALA A 258 15.89 -1.82 -8.18
CA ALA A 258 15.56 -0.41 -8.39
C ALA A 258 16.75 0.38 -8.96
N SER A 259 17.96 0.14 -8.45
CA SER A 259 19.19 0.76 -8.98
C SER A 259 19.41 0.44 -10.45
N GLY A 260 19.15 -0.80 -10.89
CA GLY A 260 19.27 -1.18 -12.30
C GLY A 260 18.24 -0.48 -13.19
N ILE A 261 16.99 -0.39 -12.72
CA ILE A 261 15.93 0.35 -13.42
C ILE A 261 16.30 1.82 -13.59
N LEU A 262 16.78 2.47 -12.53
CA LEU A 262 17.17 3.87 -12.55
C LEU A 262 18.36 4.14 -13.49
N GLU A 263 19.33 3.23 -13.53
CA GLU A 263 20.43 3.30 -14.49
C GLU A 263 19.93 3.25 -15.95
N ASP A 264 18.99 2.35 -16.25
CA ASP A 264 18.38 2.26 -17.59
C ASP A 264 17.58 3.53 -17.93
N VAL A 265 16.84 4.10 -16.96
CA VAL A 265 16.11 5.36 -17.13
C VAL A 265 17.07 6.51 -17.45
N GLU A 266 18.15 6.66 -16.69
CA GLU A 266 19.17 7.69 -16.92
C GLU A 266 19.85 7.55 -18.28
N GLN A 267 20.22 6.34 -18.68
CA GLN A 267 20.78 6.07 -20.00
C GLN A 267 19.81 6.47 -21.11
N SER A 268 18.54 6.07 -21.01
CA SER A 268 17.53 6.40 -22.02
C SER A 268 17.30 7.92 -22.16
N ARG A 269 17.39 8.67 -21.07
CA ARG A 269 17.34 10.15 -21.10
C ARG A 269 18.57 10.72 -21.82
N SER A 270 19.75 10.17 -21.56
CA SER A 270 21.00 10.65 -22.18
C SER A 270 21.08 10.41 -23.70
N GLU A 271 20.40 9.39 -24.23
CA GLU A 271 20.38 9.08 -25.68
C GLU A 271 19.43 10.00 -26.49
N VAL A 272 18.47 10.65 -25.84
CA VAL A 272 17.48 11.52 -26.48
C VAL A 272 18.01 12.95 -26.67
N PHE A 273 19.08 13.32 -25.99
CA PHE A 273 19.74 14.64 -26.05
C PHE A 273 21.05 14.61 -26.86
#